data_AF-A0A6C0EYE5-F1
#
_entry.id   AF-A0A6C0EYE5-F1
#
_cell.length_a   1.000
_cell.length_b   1.000
_cell.length_c   1.000
_cell.angle_alpha   90.00
_cell.angle_beta   90.00
_cell.angle_gamma   90.00
#
_symmetry.space_group_name_H-M   'P 1'
#
loop_
_entity.id
_entity.type
_entity.pdbx_description
1 polymer ?
#
loop_
_entity_poly.entity_id
_entity_poly.type
_entity_poly.pdbx_seq_one_letter_code
_entity_poly.pdbx_strand_id
1 'polypeptide(L)'
;MTSSINTSLTCNSAKVWAFYHEHPEIDFEKMNIMFTDIIASIMHSTNPVNNSNITSQILNGIANIQSQLTSQQMEYGKLLFLKLTEFKKEYIDDLKMILSSNIADKIAPLIKESNGSILDKTHLLLTELVPKNNENLSRQINENIKSFCSSITEEISKTSKTDGEPLSQSSLDDFIKTIDAKFSNVIDSTRKMVDSNKDATLTQFSSISSSQISLQSEVKDVLKRMENSSSKGKISENIVLNILRGLFPSAEVEYVGSQKESGDIMIHRKDRQRILVENKCYESKTVGSDQVKKFIHDVDTQNCSGLFLSQEGGIVNKNNFEINIHNRNVLLYIHNVNYDQDIIKIAIDIIDSFKSKLDEITTTDDYSISKDTLDDINNEYQMFVEQKLIQLKMIKEFSQKITKSIEDLQLPILDKLLSSKYGFLSSKCFCEKCGYVAKNQHALSCHKRGSCGKQVETISPINIQLQPSVQPSAQQPVVQAVVQPSIQQPVQQKQVKTFTKIVVSPSLNK
;
A
#
# COMPACT_ATOMS: atom_id res chain seq x y z
N MET A 1 -7.11 1.63 -40.60
CA MET A 1 -6.28 0.40 -40.60
C MET A 1 -5.91 0.10 -39.16
N THR A 2 -6.66 -0.76 -38.49
CA THR A 2 -6.36 -1.23 -37.13
C THR A 2 -5.30 -2.31 -37.24
N SER A 3 -4.06 -1.97 -36.95
CA SER A 3 -2.98 -2.93 -36.77
C SER A 3 -3.34 -3.86 -35.60
N SER A 4 -3.75 -5.08 -35.89
CA SER A 4 -3.91 -6.15 -34.90
C SER A 4 -2.54 -6.44 -34.31
N ILE A 5 -2.27 -5.89 -33.14
CA ILE A 5 -1.10 -6.23 -32.34
C ILE A 5 -1.34 -7.67 -31.87
N ASN A 6 -0.57 -8.63 -32.37
CA ASN A 6 -0.57 -10.00 -31.84
C ASN A 6 0.04 -9.96 -30.44
N THR A 7 -0.80 -9.91 -29.41
CA THR A 7 -0.39 -9.99 -28.01
C THR A 7 -0.48 -11.43 -27.52
N SER A 8 0.65 -12.03 -27.17
CA SER A 8 0.68 -13.35 -26.52
C SER A 8 0.90 -13.20 -25.02
N LEU A 9 -0.04 -13.70 -24.23
CA LEU A 9 0.10 -13.83 -22.77
C LEU A 9 0.40 -15.29 -22.42
N THR A 10 1.49 -15.51 -21.70
CA THR A 10 1.90 -16.85 -21.25
C THR A 10 1.65 -17.00 -19.76
N CYS A 11 0.90 -18.02 -19.35
CA CYS A 11 0.65 -18.35 -17.96
C CYS A 11 1.51 -19.56 -17.54
N ASN A 12 2.45 -19.34 -16.61
CA ASN A 12 3.38 -20.39 -16.17
C ASN A 12 2.92 -21.13 -14.91
N SER A 13 1.71 -20.84 -14.42
CA SER A 13 1.20 -21.46 -13.19
C SER A 13 0.71 -22.88 -13.46
N ALA A 14 1.39 -23.86 -12.88
CA ALA A 14 1.00 -25.27 -12.96
C ALA A 14 -0.42 -25.52 -12.43
N LYS A 15 -0.85 -24.75 -11.42
CA LYS A 15 -2.21 -24.83 -10.87
C LYS A 15 -3.26 -24.32 -11.85
N VAL A 16 -2.99 -23.20 -12.52
CA VAL A 16 -3.89 -22.63 -13.53
C VAL A 16 -3.97 -23.57 -14.73
N TRP A 17 -2.81 -24.07 -15.18
CA TRP A 17 -2.76 -25.06 -16.25
C TRP A 17 -3.56 -26.31 -15.91
N ALA A 18 -3.38 -26.89 -14.71
CA ALA A 18 -4.12 -28.06 -14.27
C ALA A 18 -5.64 -27.82 -14.25
N PHE A 19 -6.09 -26.66 -13.74
CA PHE A 19 -7.49 -26.30 -13.71
C PHE A 19 -8.13 -26.26 -15.12
N TYR A 20 -7.50 -25.57 -16.08
CA TYR A 20 -8.03 -25.49 -17.44
C TYR A 20 -7.83 -26.80 -18.24
N HIS A 21 -6.88 -27.64 -17.84
CA HIS A 21 -6.71 -28.97 -18.40
C HIS A 21 -7.78 -29.96 -17.91
N GLU A 22 -8.18 -29.86 -16.64
CA GLU A 22 -9.26 -30.66 -16.03
C GLU A 22 -10.66 -30.17 -16.44
N HIS A 23 -10.79 -28.91 -16.89
CA HIS A 23 -12.05 -28.30 -17.34
C HIS A 23 -11.97 -27.75 -18.78
N PRO A 24 -11.94 -28.60 -19.83
CA PRO A 24 -11.81 -28.18 -21.22
C PRO A 24 -12.98 -27.32 -21.74
N GLU A 25 -14.13 -27.36 -21.06
CA GLU A 25 -15.31 -26.55 -21.34
C GLU A 25 -15.10 -25.05 -21.06
N ILE A 26 -14.07 -24.70 -20.27
CA ILE A 26 -13.75 -23.32 -19.91
C ILE A 26 -12.57 -22.85 -20.77
N ASP A 27 -12.85 -21.94 -21.69
CA ASP A 27 -11.82 -21.33 -22.52
C ASP A 27 -11.00 -20.30 -21.72
N PHE A 28 -9.68 -20.51 -21.66
CA PHE A 28 -8.75 -19.66 -20.90
C PHE A 28 -8.82 -18.19 -21.30
N GLU A 29 -8.88 -17.91 -22.61
CA GLU A 29 -8.85 -16.53 -23.11
C GLU A 29 -10.19 -15.84 -22.83
N LYS A 30 -11.32 -16.51 -23.10
CA LYS A 30 -12.66 -15.97 -22.78
C LYS A 30 -12.87 -15.75 -21.30
N MET A 31 -12.39 -16.67 -20.45
CA MET A 31 -12.50 -16.54 -18.99
C MET A 31 -11.68 -15.35 -18.49
N ASN A 32 -10.45 -15.17 -19.00
CA ASN A 32 -9.63 -14.01 -18.64
C ASN A 32 -10.19 -12.70 -19.19
N ILE A 33 -10.78 -12.69 -20.40
CA ILE A 33 -11.49 -11.51 -20.92
C ILE A 33 -12.67 -11.17 -20.00
N MET A 34 -13.48 -12.16 -19.63
CA MET A 34 -14.61 -11.95 -18.71
C MET A 34 -14.14 -11.42 -17.35
N PHE A 35 -13.08 -11.97 -16.78
CA PHE A 35 -12.49 -11.47 -15.52
C PHE A 35 -11.89 -10.07 -15.69
N THR A 36 -11.27 -9.78 -16.82
CA THR A 36 -10.74 -8.45 -17.13
C THR A 36 -11.87 -7.43 -17.24
N ASP A 37 -12.98 -7.77 -17.88
CA ASP A 37 -14.16 -6.92 -17.97
C ASP A 37 -14.82 -6.72 -16.60
N ILE A 38 -14.88 -7.75 -15.77
CA ILE A 38 -15.35 -7.66 -14.38
C ILE A 38 -14.43 -6.74 -13.57
N ILE A 39 -13.11 -6.93 -13.63
CA ILE A 39 -12.13 -6.11 -12.92
C ILE A 39 -12.16 -4.67 -13.44
N ALA A 40 -12.23 -4.45 -14.75
CA ALA A 40 -12.36 -3.13 -15.35
C ALA A 40 -13.67 -2.47 -14.94
N SER A 41 -14.79 -3.21 -14.91
CA SER A 41 -16.08 -2.72 -14.43
C SER A 41 -16.00 -2.31 -12.95
N ILE A 42 -15.34 -3.13 -12.12
CA ILE A 42 -15.08 -2.81 -10.71
C ILE A 42 -14.17 -1.58 -10.59
N MET A 43 -13.11 -1.46 -11.39
CA MET A 43 -12.19 -0.32 -11.38
C MET A 43 -12.84 0.98 -11.89
N HIS A 44 -13.72 0.90 -12.87
CA HIS A 44 -14.54 2.00 -13.34
C HIS A 44 -15.65 2.37 -12.33
N SER A 45 -16.09 1.42 -11.49
CA SER A 45 -17.01 1.62 -10.37
C SER A 45 -16.34 2.19 -9.09
N THR A 46 -15.01 2.06 -8.95
CA THR A 46 -14.24 2.64 -7.83
C THR A 46 -13.99 4.15 -7.94
N ASN A 47 -14.42 4.81 -9.02
CA ASN A 47 -14.50 6.27 -9.01
C ASN A 47 -15.72 6.69 -8.17
N PRO A 48 -15.57 7.42 -7.05
CA PRO A 48 -16.69 7.78 -6.16
C PRO A 48 -17.82 8.53 -6.88
N VAL A 49 -17.48 9.23 -7.97
CA VAL A 49 -18.41 9.97 -8.84
C VAL A 49 -19.24 9.03 -9.74
N ASN A 50 -18.72 7.85 -10.09
CA ASN A 50 -19.39 6.92 -11.00
C ASN A 50 -20.31 5.92 -10.29
N ASN A 51 -20.02 5.54 -9.05
CA ASN A 51 -20.92 4.68 -8.28
C ASN A 51 -22.22 5.42 -7.88
N SER A 52 -22.14 6.73 -7.63
CA SER A 52 -23.34 7.58 -7.55
C SER A 52 -24.04 7.70 -8.91
N ASN A 53 -23.32 7.73 -10.03
CA ASN A 53 -23.92 7.85 -11.36
C ASN A 53 -24.62 6.58 -11.84
N ILE A 54 -24.03 5.38 -11.69
CA ILE A 54 -24.67 4.13 -12.12
C ILE A 54 -25.88 3.82 -11.22
N THR A 55 -25.74 3.98 -9.91
CA THR A 55 -26.84 3.74 -8.97
C THR A 55 -27.95 4.79 -9.13
N SER A 56 -27.59 6.07 -9.34
CA SER A 56 -28.61 7.09 -9.67
C SER A 56 -29.23 6.83 -11.03
N GLN A 57 -28.51 6.33 -12.02
CA GLN A 57 -29.08 5.93 -13.32
C GLN A 57 -30.05 4.75 -13.17
N ILE A 58 -29.72 3.75 -12.34
CA ILE A 58 -30.60 2.62 -12.05
C ILE A 58 -31.84 3.10 -11.28
N LEU A 59 -31.67 3.91 -10.23
CA LEU A 59 -32.78 4.47 -9.45
C LEU A 59 -33.65 5.40 -10.30
N ASN A 60 -33.05 6.23 -11.17
CA ASN A 60 -33.77 7.06 -12.13
C ASN A 60 -34.48 6.21 -13.18
N GLY A 61 -33.88 5.10 -13.62
CA GLY A 61 -34.50 4.13 -14.50
C GLY A 61 -35.72 3.47 -13.86
N ILE A 62 -35.60 3.03 -12.61
CA ILE A 62 -36.70 2.46 -11.82
C ILE A 62 -37.80 3.49 -11.61
N ALA A 63 -37.46 4.74 -11.27
CA ALA A 63 -38.43 5.84 -11.11
C ALA A 63 -39.15 6.17 -12.43
N ASN A 64 -38.44 6.15 -13.56
CA ASN A 64 -39.03 6.35 -14.88
C ASN A 64 -39.98 5.21 -15.26
N ILE A 65 -39.58 3.95 -15.04
CA ILE A 65 -40.42 2.77 -15.26
C ILE A 65 -41.68 2.85 -14.39
N GLN A 66 -41.52 3.20 -13.11
CA GLN A 66 -42.63 3.38 -12.18
C GLN A 66 -43.61 4.45 -12.68
N SER A 67 -43.10 5.59 -13.15
CA SER A 67 -43.93 6.68 -13.70
C SER A 67 -44.69 6.23 -14.94
N GLN A 68 -44.00 5.59 -15.90
CA GLN A 68 -44.61 5.09 -17.14
C GLN A 68 -45.66 4.00 -16.89
N LEU A 69 -45.39 3.08 -15.97
CA LEU A 69 -46.32 2.01 -15.63
C LEU A 69 -47.56 2.57 -14.94
N THR A 70 -47.38 3.54 -14.04
CA THR A 70 -48.50 4.20 -13.36
C THR A 70 -49.38 4.98 -14.35
N SER A 71 -48.77 5.67 -15.33
CA SER A 71 -49.54 6.38 -16.37
C SER A 71 -50.28 5.42 -17.28
N GLN A 72 -49.64 4.33 -17.72
CA GLN A 72 -50.31 3.29 -18.50
C GLN A 72 -51.48 2.66 -17.75
N GLN A 73 -51.31 2.38 -16.44
CA GLN A 73 -52.37 1.85 -15.59
C GLN A 73 -53.58 2.79 -15.47
N MET A 74 -53.33 4.09 -15.35
CA MET A 74 -54.39 5.10 -15.33
C MET A 74 -55.13 5.17 -16.67
N GLU A 75 -54.41 5.11 -17.79
CA GLU A 75 -55.02 5.21 -19.12
C GLU A 75 -55.90 4.01 -19.47
N TYR A 76 -55.39 2.77 -19.32
CA TYR A 76 -56.22 1.60 -19.61
C TYR A 76 -57.37 1.49 -18.60
N GLY A 77 -57.17 1.86 -17.33
CA GLY A 77 -58.24 1.84 -16.33
C GLY A 77 -59.39 2.79 -16.69
N LYS A 78 -59.07 4.00 -17.15
CA LYS A 78 -60.05 4.97 -17.64
C LYS A 78 -60.80 4.46 -18.88
N LEU A 79 -60.06 3.90 -19.85
CA LEU A 79 -60.64 3.39 -21.09
C LEU A 79 -61.52 2.15 -20.87
N LEU A 80 -61.07 1.23 -20.00
CA LEU A 80 -61.82 0.06 -19.57
C LEU A 80 -63.15 0.47 -18.91
N PHE A 81 -63.12 1.43 -17.99
CA PHE A 81 -64.33 1.93 -17.33
C PHE A 81 -65.31 2.57 -18.32
N LEU A 82 -64.80 3.37 -19.26
CA LEU A 82 -65.62 3.99 -20.31
C LEU A 82 -66.33 2.91 -21.14
N LYS A 83 -65.58 1.90 -21.60
CA LYS A 83 -66.11 0.80 -22.43
C LYS A 83 -67.10 -0.09 -21.69
N LEU A 84 -66.85 -0.40 -20.42
CA LEU A 84 -67.82 -1.15 -19.60
C LEU A 84 -69.12 -0.37 -19.37
N THR A 85 -69.04 0.96 -19.28
CA THR A 85 -70.23 1.83 -19.19
C THR A 85 -71.02 1.83 -20.50
N GLU A 86 -70.33 1.84 -21.65
CA GLU A 86 -70.95 1.67 -22.97
C GLU A 86 -71.63 0.30 -23.09
N PHE A 87 -70.95 -0.78 -22.71
CA PHE A 87 -71.50 -2.14 -22.71
C PHE A 87 -72.72 -2.27 -21.80
N LYS A 88 -72.70 -1.65 -20.61
CA LYS A 88 -73.88 -1.59 -19.74
C LYS A 88 -75.06 -0.95 -20.46
N LYS A 89 -74.84 0.20 -21.11
CA LYS A 89 -75.91 0.92 -21.81
C LYS A 89 -76.50 0.08 -22.95
N GLU A 90 -75.65 -0.46 -23.82
CA GLU A 90 -76.06 -1.36 -24.91
C GLU A 90 -76.86 -2.55 -24.38
N TYR A 91 -76.38 -3.18 -23.30
CA TYR A 91 -77.05 -4.33 -22.71
C TYR A 91 -78.43 -4.02 -22.13
N ILE A 92 -78.56 -2.90 -21.43
CA ILE A 92 -79.85 -2.48 -20.86
C ILE A 92 -80.84 -2.14 -21.98
N ASP A 93 -80.38 -1.55 -23.08
CA ASP A 93 -81.22 -1.24 -24.23
C ASP A 93 -81.63 -2.53 -24.97
N ASP A 94 -80.72 -3.50 -25.14
CA ASP A 94 -81.02 -4.83 -25.68
C ASP A 94 -82.06 -5.56 -24.82
N LEU A 95 -81.93 -5.52 -23.49
CA LEU A 95 -82.89 -6.13 -22.58
C LEU A 95 -84.28 -5.49 -22.68
N LYS A 96 -84.36 -4.16 -22.77
CA LYS A 96 -85.65 -3.47 -23.00
C LYS A 96 -86.30 -3.91 -24.31
N MET A 97 -85.50 -4.08 -25.37
CA MET A 97 -85.99 -4.56 -26.66
C MET A 97 -86.47 -6.01 -26.58
N ILE A 98 -85.72 -6.90 -25.92
CA ILE A 98 -86.09 -8.31 -25.75
C ILE A 98 -87.38 -8.45 -24.93
N LEU A 99 -87.50 -7.68 -23.85
CA LEU A 99 -88.63 -7.74 -22.93
C LEU A 99 -89.90 -7.07 -23.47
N SER A 100 -89.78 -6.15 -24.44
CA SER A 100 -90.93 -5.58 -25.17
C SER A 100 -91.45 -6.51 -26.28
N SER A 101 -90.75 -7.62 -26.57
CA SER A 101 -91.23 -8.68 -27.46
C SER A 101 -92.21 -9.59 -26.69
N ASN A 102 -93.47 -9.64 -27.13
CA ASN A 102 -94.58 -10.42 -26.53
C ASN A 102 -94.44 -11.96 -26.64
N ILE A 103 -93.24 -12.50 -26.85
CA ILE A 103 -93.00 -13.94 -27.03
C ILE A 103 -92.22 -14.47 -25.82
N ALA A 104 -92.93 -14.83 -24.75
CA ALA A 104 -92.36 -15.28 -23.47
C ALA A 104 -91.34 -16.43 -23.63
N ASP A 105 -91.61 -17.40 -24.51
CA ASP A 105 -90.75 -18.57 -24.75
C ASP A 105 -89.40 -18.23 -25.39
N LYS A 106 -89.26 -17.04 -26.00
CA LYS A 106 -88.02 -16.58 -26.65
C LYS A 106 -87.17 -15.65 -25.78
N ILE A 107 -87.69 -15.18 -24.64
CA ILE A 107 -86.98 -14.23 -23.76
C ILE A 107 -85.71 -14.86 -23.18
N ALA A 108 -85.80 -16.06 -22.59
CA ALA A 108 -84.64 -16.72 -21.97
C ALA A 108 -83.49 -17.05 -22.96
N PRO A 109 -83.76 -17.58 -24.18
CA PRO A 109 -82.75 -17.74 -25.21
C PRO A 109 -82.07 -16.43 -25.63
N LEU A 110 -82.83 -15.36 -25.85
CA LEU A 110 -82.30 -14.07 -26.30
C LEU A 110 -81.41 -13.40 -25.25
N ILE A 111 -81.76 -13.51 -23.97
CA ILE A 111 -80.91 -12.96 -22.90
C ILE A 111 -79.64 -13.82 -22.71
N LYS A 112 -79.71 -15.14 -22.92
CA LYS A 112 -78.49 -15.98 -22.95
C LYS A 112 -77.53 -15.55 -24.07
N GLU A 113 -78.05 -15.22 -25.25
CA GLU A 113 -77.25 -14.70 -26.37
C GLU A 113 -76.64 -13.33 -26.02
N SER A 114 -77.41 -12.43 -25.41
CA SER A 114 -76.92 -11.12 -24.96
C SER A 114 -75.84 -11.24 -23.86
N ASN A 115 -76.01 -12.17 -22.91
CA ASN A 115 -74.97 -12.51 -21.92
C ASN A 115 -73.68 -13.02 -22.58
N GLY A 116 -73.80 -13.88 -23.61
CA GLY A 116 -72.65 -14.35 -24.39
C GLY A 116 -71.93 -13.20 -25.09
N SER A 117 -72.67 -12.31 -25.73
CA SER A 117 -72.14 -11.11 -26.40
C SER A 117 -71.33 -10.21 -25.46
N ILE A 118 -71.80 -9.95 -24.24
CA ILE A 118 -71.03 -9.20 -23.23
C ILE A 118 -69.75 -9.91 -22.85
N LEU A 119 -69.81 -11.22 -22.62
CA LEU A 119 -68.64 -12.00 -22.22
C LEU A 119 -67.55 -11.93 -23.30
N ASP A 120 -67.93 -12.09 -24.56
CA ASP A 120 -67.00 -12.01 -25.69
C ASP A 120 -66.44 -10.60 -25.86
N LYS A 121 -67.30 -9.57 -25.85
CA LYS A 121 -66.90 -8.15 -25.91
C LYS A 121 -65.93 -7.79 -24.77
N THR A 122 -66.19 -8.27 -23.56
CA THR A 122 -65.34 -8.01 -22.39
C THR A 122 -64.01 -8.75 -22.49
N HIS A 123 -64.02 -10.01 -22.93
CA HIS A 123 -62.81 -10.79 -23.13
C HIS A 123 -61.88 -10.13 -24.17
N LEU A 124 -62.44 -9.67 -25.30
CA LEU A 124 -61.72 -8.91 -26.32
C LEU A 124 -61.14 -7.62 -25.74
N LEU A 125 -61.96 -6.83 -25.05
CA LEU A 125 -61.54 -5.58 -24.41
C LEU A 125 -60.37 -5.79 -23.44
N LEU A 126 -60.42 -6.85 -22.63
CA LEU A 126 -59.34 -7.17 -21.69
C LEU A 126 -58.06 -7.61 -22.41
N THR A 127 -58.18 -8.38 -23.49
CA THR A 127 -57.04 -8.83 -24.29
C THR A 127 -56.35 -7.67 -25.01
N GLU A 128 -57.12 -6.65 -25.42
CA GLU A 128 -56.61 -5.47 -26.11
C GLU A 128 -56.03 -4.41 -25.17
N LEU A 129 -56.65 -4.20 -24.00
CA LEU A 129 -56.31 -3.09 -23.10
C LEU A 129 -55.45 -3.47 -21.90
N VAL A 130 -55.60 -4.68 -21.37
CA VAL A 130 -54.87 -5.09 -20.16
C VAL A 130 -53.51 -5.67 -20.56
N PRO A 131 -52.39 -5.12 -20.05
CA PRO A 131 -51.07 -5.64 -20.35
C PRO A 131 -50.92 -7.11 -19.96
N LYS A 132 -50.20 -7.90 -20.78
CA LYS A 132 -49.96 -9.34 -20.55
C LYS A 132 -49.26 -9.68 -19.23
N ASN A 133 -48.61 -8.73 -18.57
CA ASN A 133 -48.02 -8.97 -17.24
C ASN A 133 -49.06 -8.90 -16.10
N ASN A 134 -50.32 -8.55 -16.39
CA ASN A 134 -51.42 -8.47 -15.43
C ASN A 134 -52.52 -9.51 -15.72
N GLU A 135 -52.16 -10.74 -16.12
CA GLU A 135 -53.13 -11.81 -16.40
C GLU A 135 -54.08 -12.10 -15.23
N ASN A 136 -53.59 -11.97 -13.99
CA ASN A 136 -54.42 -12.14 -12.79
C ASN A 136 -55.56 -11.10 -12.72
N LEU A 137 -55.29 -9.85 -13.06
CA LEU A 137 -56.30 -8.79 -13.10
C LEU A 137 -57.32 -9.10 -14.21
N SER A 138 -56.85 -9.48 -15.40
CA SER A 138 -57.72 -9.88 -16.51
C SER A 138 -58.61 -11.06 -16.13
N ARG A 139 -58.08 -12.05 -15.41
CA ARG A 139 -58.84 -13.21 -14.93
C ARG A 139 -59.91 -12.81 -13.92
N GLN A 140 -59.57 -11.96 -12.95
CA GLN A 140 -60.52 -11.49 -11.93
C GLN A 140 -61.67 -10.69 -12.54
N ILE A 141 -61.39 -9.83 -13.53
CA ILE A 141 -62.44 -9.06 -14.20
C ILE A 141 -63.35 -9.97 -15.02
N ASN A 142 -62.79 -10.94 -15.75
CA ASN A 142 -63.57 -11.94 -16.48
C ASN A 142 -64.45 -12.79 -15.55
N GLU A 143 -63.93 -13.22 -14.40
CA GLU A 143 -64.70 -13.97 -13.39
C GLU A 143 -65.85 -13.12 -12.84
N ASN A 144 -65.63 -11.83 -12.61
CA ASN A 144 -66.67 -10.90 -12.14
C ASN A 144 -67.82 -10.75 -13.14
N ILE A 145 -67.49 -10.57 -14.43
CA ILE A 145 -68.49 -10.48 -15.52
C ILE A 145 -69.22 -11.82 -15.70
N LYS A 146 -68.51 -12.94 -15.62
CA LYS A 146 -69.10 -14.28 -15.72
C LYS A 146 -70.06 -14.59 -14.57
N SER A 147 -69.71 -14.16 -13.35
CA SER A 147 -70.58 -14.23 -12.18
C SER A 147 -71.85 -13.40 -12.39
N PHE A 148 -71.70 -12.19 -12.91
CA PHE A 148 -72.83 -11.35 -13.30
C PHE A 148 -73.77 -12.05 -14.30
N CYS A 149 -73.26 -12.52 -15.45
CA CYS A 149 -74.07 -13.22 -16.46
C CYS A 149 -74.80 -14.46 -15.90
N SER A 150 -74.13 -15.20 -15.00
CA SER A 150 -74.74 -16.34 -14.31
C SER A 150 -75.89 -15.90 -13.40
N SER A 151 -75.71 -14.80 -12.65
CA SER A 151 -76.75 -14.24 -11.78
C SER A 151 -77.97 -13.75 -12.56
N ILE A 152 -77.77 -13.16 -13.75
CA ILE A 152 -78.86 -12.75 -14.64
C ILE A 152 -79.64 -13.95 -15.16
N THR A 153 -78.92 -15.02 -15.56
CA THR A 153 -79.54 -16.25 -16.02
C THR A 153 -80.43 -16.88 -14.93
N GLU A 154 -79.99 -16.82 -13.68
CA GLU A 154 -80.79 -17.28 -12.54
C GLU A 154 -82.01 -16.38 -12.30
N GLU A 155 -81.84 -15.06 -12.41
CA GLU A 155 -82.92 -14.08 -12.22
C GLU A 155 -84.04 -14.25 -13.27
N ILE A 156 -83.67 -14.49 -14.53
CA ILE A 156 -84.61 -14.82 -15.63
C ILE A 156 -85.37 -16.11 -15.35
N SER A 157 -84.66 -17.13 -14.85
CA SER A 157 -85.30 -18.41 -14.54
C SER A 157 -86.34 -18.31 -13.41
N LYS A 158 -86.29 -17.24 -12.60
CA LYS A 158 -87.30 -16.91 -11.58
C LYS A 158 -88.46 -16.13 -12.19
N THR A 159 -88.22 -15.20 -13.12
CA THR A 159 -89.26 -14.41 -13.80
C THR A 159 -90.03 -15.17 -14.88
N SER A 160 -89.46 -16.22 -15.50
CA SER A 160 -90.14 -17.04 -16.52
C SER A 160 -91.03 -18.17 -15.97
N LYS A 161 -91.08 -18.40 -14.64
CA LYS A 161 -91.83 -19.51 -14.01
C LYS A 161 -93.24 -19.15 -13.54
N THR A 162 -93.73 -17.95 -13.82
CA THR A 162 -95.12 -17.57 -13.55
C THR A 162 -96.00 -17.99 -14.72
N ASP A 163 -96.70 -19.10 -14.55
CA ASP A 163 -97.62 -19.68 -15.51
C ASP A 163 -98.69 -18.67 -15.98
N GLY A 164 -98.69 -18.33 -17.27
CA GLY A 164 -99.86 -17.88 -18.02
C GLY A 164 -100.28 -16.41 -17.93
N GLU A 165 -99.74 -15.58 -17.04
CA GLU A 165 -100.03 -14.13 -17.04
C GLU A 165 -98.97 -13.33 -17.83
N PRO A 166 -99.39 -12.36 -18.67
CA PRO A 166 -98.45 -11.43 -19.29
C PRO A 166 -97.71 -10.67 -18.19
N LEU A 167 -96.37 -10.64 -18.25
CA LEU A 167 -95.56 -9.91 -17.29
C LEU A 167 -96.06 -8.46 -17.20
N SER A 168 -96.42 -8.03 -16.00
CA SER A 168 -96.82 -6.64 -15.77
C SER A 168 -95.64 -5.71 -16.10
N GLN A 169 -95.94 -4.56 -16.70
CA GLN A 169 -94.94 -3.54 -17.04
C GLN A 169 -94.06 -3.16 -15.83
N SER A 170 -94.65 -3.09 -14.63
CA SER A 170 -93.92 -2.79 -13.39
C SER A 170 -92.93 -3.88 -12.98
N SER A 171 -93.26 -5.16 -13.19
CA SER A 171 -92.34 -6.28 -12.91
C SER A 171 -91.14 -6.29 -13.86
N LEU A 172 -91.33 -5.89 -15.12
CA LEU A 172 -90.26 -5.74 -16.11
C LEU A 172 -89.34 -4.57 -15.78
N ASP A 173 -89.91 -3.43 -15.37
CA ASP A 173 -89.13 -2.26 -14.95
C ASP A 173 -88.27 -2.56 -13.71
N ASP A 174 -88.80 -3.30 -12.74
CA ASP A 174 -88.05 -3.70 -11.54
C ASP A 174 -86.95 -4.73 -11.84
N PHE A 175 -87.19 -5.64 -12.79
CA PHE A 175 -86.16 -6.53 -13.32
C PHE A 175 -85.02 -5.74 -13.98
N ILE A 176 -85.34 -4.81 -14.90
CA ILE A 176 -84.33 -3.96 -15.56
C ILE A 176 -83.53 -3.14 -14.55
N LYS A 177 -84.19 -2.52 -13.55
CA LYS A 177 -83.50 -1.80 -12.47
C LYS A 177 -82.54 -2.68 -11.69
N THR A 178 -82.93 -3.92 -11.42
CA THR A 178 -82.10 -4.87 -10.68
C THR A 178 -80.86 -5.26 -11.49
N ILE A 179 -81.01 -5.51 -12.79
CA ILE A 179 -79.89 -5.76 -13.70
C ILE A 179 -78.97 -4.55 -13.81
N ASP A 180 -79.54 -3.34 -13.96
CA ASP A 180 -78.78 -2.10 -14.05
C ASP A 180 -77.91 -1.88 -12.81
N ALA A 181 -78.47 -2.13 -11.61
CA ALA A 181 -77.75 -2.07 -10.35
C ALA A 181 -76.65 -3.15 -10.27
N LYS A 182 -76.94 -4.39 -10.67
CA LYS A 182 -75.94 -5.47 -10.71
C LYS A 182 -74.79 -5.18 -11.67
N PHE A 183 -75.06 -4.65 -12.85
CA PHE A 183 -74.01 -4.26 -13.79
C PHE A 183 -73.19 -3.09 -13.23
N SER A 184 -73.83 -2.09 -12.62
CA SER A 184 -73.13 -0.99 -11.95
C SER A 184 -72.15 -1.51 -10.89
N ASN A 185 -72.55 -2.52 -10.11
CA ASN A 185 -71.67 -3.17 -9.13
C ASN A 185 -70.48 -3.88 -9.79
N VAL A 186 -70.64 -4.46 -10.97
CA VAL A 186 -69.52 -5.06 -11.75
C VAL A 186 -68.52 -3.97 -12.15
N ILE A 187 -69.01 -2.83 -12.65
CA ILE A 187 -68.16 -1.71 -13.05
C ILE A 187 -67.39 -1.18 -11.82
N ASP A 188 -68.06 -0.95 -10.70
CA ASP A 188 -67.43 -0.45 -9.48
C ASP A 188 -66.42 -1.44 -8.89
N SER A 189 -66.75 -2.73 -8.91
CA SER A 189 -65.82 -3.79 -8.47
C SER A 189 -64.59 -3.86 -9.37
N THR A 190 -64.78 -3.74 -10.69
CA THR A 190 -63.69 -3.71 -11.67
C THR A 190 -62.79 -2.49 -11.44
N ARG A 191 -63.37 -1.32 -11.18
CA ARG A 191 -62.61 -0.11 -10.82
C ARG A 191 -61.73 -0.35 -9.59
N LYS A 192 -62.32 -0.90 -8.51
CA LYS A 192 -61.57 -1.23 -7.28
C LYS A 192 -60.45 -2.23 -7.52
N MET A 193 -60.66 -3.25 -8.37
CA MET A 193 -59.62 -4.23 -8.73
C MET A 193 -58.45 -3.55 -9.46
N VAL A 194 -58.72 -2.65 -10.41
CA VAL A 194 -57.69 -1.89 -11.14
C VAL A 194 -56.91 -0.98 -10.19
N ASP A 195 -57.61 -0.24 -9.32
CA ASP A 195 -56.97 0.65 -8.34
C ASP A 195 -56.10 -0.13 -7.34
N SER A 196 -56.58 -1.28 -6.86
CA SER A 196 -55.81 -2.14 -5.95
C SER A 196 -54.55 -2.70 -6.63
N ASN A 197 -54.63 -3.06 -7.92
CA ASN A 197 -53.48 -3.53 -8.69
C ASN A 197 -52.42 -2.43 -8.85
N LYS A 198 -52.85 -1.19 -9.06
CA LYS A 198 -51.97 -0.02 -9.10
C LYS A 198 -51.23 0.18 -7.78
N ASP A 199 -51.93 0.14 -6.65
CA ASP A 199 -51.32 0.32 -5.32
C ASP A 199 -50.31 -0.79 -4.97
N ALA A 200 -50.65 -2.03 -5.31
CA ALA A 200 -49.75 -3.18 -5.14
C ALA A 200 -48.46 -3.02 -5.98
N THR A 201 -48.61 -2.59 -7.24
CA THR A 201 -47.48 -2.30 -8.13
C THR A 201 -46.59 -1.21 -7.53
N LEU A 202 -47.19 -0.11 -7.06
CA LEU A 202 -46.47 1.03 -6.46
C LEU A 202 -45.67 0.64 -5.22
N THR A 203 -46.24 -0.22 -4.38
CA THR A 203 -45.58 -0.71 -3.16
C THR A 203 -44.38 -1.58 -3.50
N GLN A 204 -44.50 -2.48 -4.49
CA GLN A 204 -43.36 -3.31 -4.94
C GLN A 204 -42.18 -2.47 -5.44
N PHE A 205 -42.44 -1.44 -6.26
CA PHE A 205 -41.40 -0.53 -6.74
C PHE A 205 -40.72 0.26 -5.61
N SER A 206 -41.49 0.67 -4.60
CA SER A 206 -40.97 1.38 -3.44
C SER A 206 -40.06 0.50 -2.59
N SER A 207 -40.43 -0.77 -2.39
CA SER A 207 -39.61 -1.77 -1.68
C SER A 207 -38.32 -2.13 -2.41
N ILE A 208 -38.36 -2.23 -3.76
CA ILE A 208 -37.16 -2.45 -4.56
C ILE A 208 -36.21 -1.25 -4.42
N SER A 209 -36.74 -0.04 -4.51
CA SER A 209 -35.95 1.19 -4.38
C SER A 209 -35.26 1.31 -3.01
N SER A 210 -35.97 1.02 -1.92
CA SER A 210 -35.40 1.06 -0.57
C SER A 210 -34.34 -0.01 -0.34
N SER A 211 -34.56 -1.23 -0.84
CA SER A 211 -33.58 -2.33 -0.75
C SER A 211 -32.30 -2.00 -1.50
N GLN A 212 -32.40 -1.37 -2.68
CA GLN A 212 -31.24 -0.90 -3.45
C GLN A 212 -30.45 0.19 -2.70
N ILE A 213 -31.13 1.14 -2.06
CA ILE A 213 -30.48 2.18 -1.25
C ILE A 213 -29.74 1.57 -0.04
N SER A 214 -30.33 0.57 0.62
CA SER A 214 -29.69 -0.13 1.74
C SER A 214 -28.41 -0.85 1.32
N LEU A 215 -28.47 -1.62 0.23
CA LEU A 215 -27.30 -2.30 -0.35
C LEU A 215 -26.20 -1.31 -0.72
N GLN A 216 -26.55 -0.15 -1.29
CA GLN A 216 -25.58 0.90 -1.60
C GLN A 216 -24.85 1.40 -0.34
N SER A 217 -25.58 1.59 0.76
CA SER A 217 -24.98 2.03 2.02
C SER A 217 -23.97 1.00 2.55
N GLU A 218 -24.32 -0.29 2.53
CA GLU A 218 -23.43 -1.36 2.98
C GLU A 218 -22.18 -1.47 2.11
N VAL A 219 -22.33 -1.43 0.78
CA VAL A 219 -21.19 -1.44 -0.16
C VAL A 219 -20.28 -0.23 0.08
N LYS A 220 -20.86 0.97 0.27
CA LYS A 220 -20.10 2.18 0.58
C LYS A 220 -19.30 2.04 1.89
N ASP A 221 -19.88 1.42 2.90
CA ASP A 221 -19.20 1.21 4.19
C ASP A 221 -18.09 0.16 4.09
N VAL A 222 -18.27 -0.90 3.30
CA VAL A 222 -17.20 -1.86 3.00
C VAL A 222 -16.04 -1.18 2.27
N LEU A 223 -16.34 -0.38 1.24
CA LEU A 223 -15.33 0.37 0.49
C LEU A 223 -14.55 1.35 1.40
N LYS A 224 -15.24 2.08 2.28
CA LYS A 224 -14.59 2.96 3.28
C LYS A 224 -13.67 2.19 4.23
N ARG A 225 -14.05 0.96 4.63
CA ARG A 225 -13.19 0.12 5.47
C ARG A 225 -11.95 -0.35 4.72
N MET A 226 -12.03 -0.53 3.40
CA MET A 226 -10.89 -0.87 2.55
C MET A 226 -9.95 0.32 2.30
N GLU A 227 -10.44 1.56 2.39
CA GLU A 227 -9.61 2.76 2.21
C GLU A 227 -8.68 3.08 3.40
N ASN A 228 -8.95 2.55 4.60
CA ASN A 228 -8.15 2.89 5.77
C ASN A 228 -6.69 2.38 5.65
N SER A 229 -5.73 3.20 6.06
CA SER A 229 -4.30 2.89 5.92
C SER A 229 -3.87 1.64 6.71
N SER A 230 -4.57 1.32 7.79
CA SER A 230 -4.30 0.13 8.61
C SER A 230 -4.75 -1.18 7.95
N SER A 231 -5.87 -1.22 7.24
CA SER A 231 -6.27 -2.43 6.50
C SER A 231 -5.46 -2.57 5.22
N LYS A 232 -5.13 -1.47 4.53
CA LYS A 232 -4.17 -1.49 3.41
C LYS A 232 -2.83 -2.10 3.84
N GLY A 233 -2.30 -1.71 5.01
CA GLY A 233 -1.08 -2.28 5.59
C GLY A 233 -1.19 -3.79 5.82
N LYS A 234 -2.24 -4.25 6.51
CA LYS A 234 -2.47 -5.68 6.76
C LYS A 234 -2.63 -6.52 5.48
N ILE A 235 -3.31 -5.98 4.48
CA ILE A 235 -3.46 -6.64 3.18
C ILE A 235 -2.08 -6.77 2.51
N SER A 236 -1.30 -5.68 2.50
CA SER A 236 0.06 -5.68 1.97
C SER A 236 0.96 -6.72 2.66
N GLU A 237 0.93 -6.77 3.99
CA GLU A 237 1.66 -7.76 4.79
C GLU A 237 1.23 -9.19 4.44
N ASN A 238 -0.07 -9.44 4.26
CA ASN A 238 -0.58 -10.76 3.91
C ASN A 238 -0.15 -11.21 2.50
N ILE A 239 -0.06 -10.29 1.54
CA ILE A 239 0.46 -10.58 0.20
C ILE A 239 1.92 -11.06 0.31
N VAL A 240 2.77 -10.32 1.01
CA VAL A 240 4.19 -10.71 1.21
C VAL A 240 4.29 -12.04 1.96
N LEU A 241 3.46 -12.26 2.99
CA LEU A 241 3.41 -13.52 3.72
C LEU A 241 3.12 -14.71 2.80
N ASN A 242 2.15 -14.58 1.90
CA ASN A 242 1.79 -15.65 0.96
C ASN A 242 2.87 -15.88 -0.10
N ILE A 243 3.52 -14.82 -0.57
CA ILE A 243 4.68 -14.92 -1.46
C ILE A 243 5.80 -15.72 -0.78
N LEU A 244 6.16 -15.37 0.45
CA LEU A 244 7.21 -16.06 1.20
C LEU A 244 6.88 -17.53 1.46
N ARG A 245 5.62 -17.84 1.79
CA ARG A 245 5.15 -19.24 1.93
C ARG A 245 5.24 -20.02 0.62
N GLY A 246 4.95 -19.38 -0.51
CA GLY A 246 5.09 -19.98 -1.84
C GLY A 246 6.55 -20.20 -2.24
N LEU A 247 7.44 -19.25 -1.96
CA LEU A 247 8.87 -19.31 -2.27
C LEU A 247 9.63 -20.31 -1.39
N PHE A 248 9.21 -20.47 -0.13
CA PHE A 248 9.87 -21.35 0.84
C PHE A 248 8.88 -22.33 1.49
N PRO A 249 8.35 -23.33 0.75
CA PRO A 249 7.34 -24.27 1.28
C PRO A 249 7.82 -25.12 2.46
N SER A 250 9.13 -25.33 2.58
CA SER A 250 9.75 -26.07 3.67
C SER A 250 10.15 -25.20 4.87
N ALA A 251 9.91 -23.89 4.81
CA ALA A 251 10.18 -22.94 5.87
C ALA A 251 8.94 -22.72 6.74
N GLU A 252 9.15 -22.43 8.02
CA GLU A 252 8.11 -21.93 8.91
C GLU A 252 8.06 -20.40 8.78
N VAL A 253 7.01 -19.91 8.11
CA VAL A 253 6.78 -18.49 7.82
C VAL A 253 5.58 -18.00 8.62
N GLU A 254 5.86 -17.20 9.65
CA GLU A 254 4.90 -16.75 10.64
C GLU A 254 4.59 -15.26 10.50
N TYR A 255 3.32 -14.90 10.67
CA TYR A 255 2.92 -13.50 10.81
C TYR A 255 3.09 -13.06 12.26
N VAL A 256 3.93 -12.06 12.50
CA VAL A 256 4.32 -11.58 13.84
C VAL A 256 4.02 -10.08 14.05
N GLY A 257 3.40 -9.40 13.09
CA GLY A 257 3.04 -7.97 13.15
C GLY A 257 2.14 -7.55 14.33
N SER A 258 1.52 -8.50 15.04
CA SER A 258 0.78 -8.24 16.27
C SER A 258 1.62 -8.30 17.55
N GLN A 259 2.84 -8.85 17.48
CA GLN A 259 3.76 -8.99 18.60
C GLN A 259 4.63 -7.73 18.72
N LYS A 260 4.97 -7.33 19.95
CA LYS A 260 5.92 -6.23 20.15
C LYS A 260 7.32 -6.68 19.72
N GLU A 261 8.07 -5.77 19.13
CA GLU A 261 9.51 -5.95 18.85
C GLU A 261 9.84 -7.18 17.98
N SER A 262 8.97 -7.48 17.01
CA SER A 262 9.05 -8.73 16.24
C SER A 262 8.95 -8.55 14.71
N GLY A 263 8.88 -7.31 14.21
CA GLY A 263 8.64 -7.02 12.79
C GLY A 263 7.26 -7.48 12.31
N ASP A 264 7.07 -7.59 10.98
CA ASP A 264 5.78 -7.99 10.40
C ASP A 264 5.69 -9.51 10.16
N ILE A 265 6.75 -10.11 9.64
CA ILE A 265 6.83 -11.54 9.29
C ILE A 265 8.17 -12.12 9.74
N MET A 266 8.18 -13.34 10.26
CA MET A 266 9.40 -14.06 10.65
C MET A 266 9.55 -15.34 9.81
N ILE A 267 10.75 -15.55 9.28
CA ILE A 267 11.09 -16.73 8.47
C ILE A 267 12.06 -17.61 9.26
N HIS A 268 11.64 -18.84 9.52
CA HIS A 268 12.42 -19.90 10.15
C HIS A 268 12.74 -20.99 9.11
N ARG A 269 14.02 -21.18 8.83
CA ARG A 269 14.51 -22.18 7.87
C ARG A 269 15.53 -23.08 8.55
N LYS A 270 15.49 -24.37 8.21
CA LYS A 270 16.42 -25.36 8.76
C LYS A 270 17.87 -24.96 8.47
N ASP A 271 18.72 -25.01 9.49
CA ASP A 271 20.17 -24.74 9.43
C ASP A 271 20.53 -23.37 8.82
N ARG A 272 19.62 -22.38 8.93
CA ARG A 272 19.84 -21.01 8.46
C ARG A 272 19.46 -19.99 9.52
N GLN A 273 20.08 -18.81 9.44
CA GLN A 273 19.73 -17.68 10.29
C GLN A 273 18.26 -17.29 10.08
N ARG A 274 17.57 -16.97 11.19
CA ARG A 274 16.21 -16.41 11.15
C ARG A 274 16.23 -15.08 10.41
N ILE A 275 15.20 -14.82 9.59
CA ILE A 275 15.05 -13.55 8.88
C ILE A 275 13.73 -12.89 9.31
N LEU A 276 13.85 -11.70 9.88
CA LEU A 276 12.74 -10.80 10.14
C LEU A 276 12.47 -9.97 8.89
N VAL A 277 11.22 -9.92 8.45
CA VAL A 277 10.78 -9.12 7.31
C VAL A 277 9.88 -8.00 7.79
N GLU A 278 10.29 -6.77 7.49
CA GLU A 278 9.50 -5.56 7.68
C GLU A 278 8.97 -5.09 6.33
N ASN A 279 7.67 -4.88 6.22
CA ASN A 279 6.99 -4.52 4.98
C ASN A 279 6.25 -3.19 5.13
N LYS A 280 6.57 -2.22 4.27
CA LYS A 280 5.87 -0.92 4.22
C LYS A 280 5.25 -0.67 2.86
N CYS A 281 3.96 -0.31 2.90
CA CYS A 281 3.17 0.10 1.74
C CYS A 281 2.58 1.49 2.01
N TYR A 282 3.33 2.53 1.64
CA TYR A 282 2.85 3.90 1.71
C TYR A 282 2.61 4.45 0.31
N GLU A 283 1.36 4.83 0.06
CA GLU A 283 0.99 5.46 -1.20
C GLU A 283 1.74 6.80 -1.34
N SER A 284 2.70 6.84 -2.27
CA SER A 284 3.46 8.05 -2.64
C SER A 284 4.35 8.70 -1.55
N LYS A 285 4.71 7.99 -0.47
CA LYS A 285 5.59 8.52 0.59
C LYS A 285 6.82 7.66 0.80
N THR A 286 7.97 8.32 0.91
CA THR A 286 9.21 7.69 1.35
C THR A 286 9.09 7.22 2.80
N VAL A 287 9.57 6.02 3.10
CA VAL A 287 9.60 5.46 4.45
C VAL A 287 10.55 6.28 5.34
N GLY A 288 10.04 6.76 6.48
CA GLY A 288 10.77 7.63 7.40
C GLY A 288 11.86 6.92 8.21
N SER A 289 12.80 7.71 8.74
CA SER A 289 13.93 7.21 9.54
C SER A 289 13.52 6.55 10.86
N ASP A 290 12.34 6.87 11.38
CA ASP A 290 11.74 6.27 12.57
C ASP A 290 11.41 4.79 12.35
N GLN A 291 10.88 4.44 11.17
CA GLN A 291 10.59 3.05 10.81
C GLN A 291 11.89 2.24 10.67
N VAL A 292 12.94 2.83 10.09
CA VAL A 292 14.26 2.19 9.99
C VAL A 292 14.86 1.92 11.38
N LYS A 293 14.75 2.87 12.32
CA LYS A 293 15.23 2.69 13.70
C LYS A 293 14.47 1.59 14.43
N LYS A 294 13.14 1.56 14.28
CA LYS A 294 12.29 0.51 14.87
C LYS A 294 12.69 -0.86 14.32
N PHE A 295 12.87 -0.99 13.01
CA PHE A 295 13.33 -2.23 12.39
C PHE A 295 14.68 -2.70 12.93
N ILE A 296 15.67 -1.82 13.04
CA ILE A 296 17.00 -2.18 13.59
C ILE A 296 16.86 -2.64 15.04
N HIS A 297 16.02 -1.98 15.84
CA HIS A 297 15.75 -2.38 17.21
C HIS A 297 15.10 -3.77 17.30
N ASP A 298 14.09 -4.04 16.48
CA ASP A 298 13.42 -5.35 16.44
C ASP A 298 14.40 -6.47 16.01
N VAL A 299 15.27 -6.17 15.03
CA VAL A 299 16.36 -7.06 14.59
C VAL A 299 17.34 -7.37 15.71
N ASP A 300 17.73 -6.38 16.51
CA ASP A 300 18.62 -6.55 17.67
C ASP A 300 17.97 -7.39 18.77
N THR A 301 16.73 -7.09 19.13
CA THR A 301 15.97 -7.82 20.15
C THR A 301 15.79 -9.30 19.78
N GLN A 302 15.49 -9.57 18.50
CA GLN A 302 15.29 -10.94 18.01
C GLN A 302 16.61 -11.66 17.65
N ASN A 303 17.73 -10.93 17.62
CA ASN A 303 19.04 -11.41 17.18
C ASN A 303 18.96 -12.22 15.87
N CYS A 304 18.50 -11.54 14.81
CA CYS A 304 18.23 -12.16 13.52
C CYS A 304 18.71 -11.30 12.34
N SER A 305 18.73 -11.86 11.13
CA SER A 305 18.96 -11.03 9.93
C SER A 305 17.65 -10.35 9.51
N GLY A 306 17.75 -9.26 8.77
CA GLY A 306 16.60 -8.39 8.50
C GLY A 306 16.43 -8.11 7.02
N LEU A 307 15.17 -8.13 6.56
CA LEU A 307 14.77 -7.67 5.23
C LEU A 307 13.75 -6.55 5.36
N PHE A 308 14.08 -5.35 4.87
CA PHE A 308 13.19 -4.21 4.84
C PHE A 308 12.69 -3.97 3.41
N LEU A 309 11.39 -4.12 3.19
CA LEU A 309 10.72 -3.94 1.91
C LEU A 309 9.87 -2.67 1.90
N SER A 310 10.15 -1.76 0.97
CA SER A 310 9.22 -0.70 0.58
C SER A 310 8.51 -1.12 -0.69
N GLN A 311 7.20 -1.37 -0.61
CA GLN A 311 6.41 -1.80 -1.78
C GLN A 311 6.30 -0.69 -2.81
N GLU A 312 6.07 0.52 -2.33
CA GLU A 312 5.99 1.75 -3.10
C GLU A 312 6.93 2.78 -2.49
N GLY A 313 7.66 3.53 -3.32
CA GLY A 313 8.60 4.55 -2.87
C GLY A 313 9.94 4.03 -2.36
N GLY A 314 10.74 4.95 -1.81
CA GLY A 314 12.06 4.65 -1.25
C GLY A 314 12.09 4.64 0.28
N ILE A 315 13.25 4.32 0.83
CA ILE A 315 13.55 4.37 2.26
C ILE A 315 14.54 5.52 2.51
N VAL A 316 14.24 6.40 3.48
CA VAL A 316 15.10 7.56 3.78
C VAL A 316 16.50 7.09 4.22
N ASN A 317 17.54 7.74 3.68
CA ASN A 317 18.95 7.47 3.97
C ASN A 317 19.39 6.04 3.67
N LYS A 318 18.67 5.34 2.79
CA LYS A 318 19.04 4.02 2.26
C LYS A 318 19.02 4.06 0.75
N ASN A 319 19.96 3.36 0.13
CA ASN A 319 19.93 3.09 -1.29
C ASN A 319 19.11 1.84 -1.57
N ASN A 320 18.61 1.71 -2.80
CA ASN A 320 17.98 0.47 -3.23
C ASN A 320 19.00 -0.68 -3.21
N PHE A 321 18.63 -1.83 -2.64
CA PHE A 321 19.51 -2.97 -2.37
C PHE A 321 20.71 -2.63 -1.47
N GLU A 322 20.55 -1.70 -0.53
CA GLU A 322 21.60 -1.42 0.44
C GLU A 322 21.73 -2.56 1.45
N ILE A 323 22.94 -3.08 1.62
CA ILE A 323 23.29 -4.09 2.63
C ILE A 323 23.99 -3.41 3.78
N ASN A 324 23.55 -3.66 5.01
CA ASN A 324 24.22 -3.23 6.24
C ASN A 324 24.51 -4.45 7.12
N ILE A 325 25.67 -4.46 7.77
CA ILE A 325 26.03 -5.48 8.75
C ILE A 325 25.90 -4.85 10.13
N HIS A 326 25.06 -5.43 10.97
CA HIS A 326 24.79 -4.94 12.32
C HIS A 326 24.76 -6.13 13.29
N ASN A 327 25.59 -6.12 14.33
CA ASN A 327 25.67 -7.21 15.32
C ASN A 327 25.81 -8.62 14.71
N ARG A 328 26.64 -8.76 13.67
CA ARG A 328 26.84 -10.01 12.89
C ARG A 328 25.59 -10.51 12.14
N ASN A 329 24.57 -9.68 12.03
CA ASN A 329 23.38 -9.93 11.23
C ASN A 329 23.41 -9.08 9.96
N VAL A 330 22.82 -9.61 8.89
CA VAL A 330 22.75 -8.95 7.58
C VAL A 330 21.38 -8.29 7.45
N LEU A 331 21.37 -6.98 7.20
CA LEU A 331 20.18 -6.19 6.99
C LEU A 331 20.16 -5.70 5.55
N LEU A 332 19.10 -6.00 4.81
CA LEU A 332 18.93 -5.61 3.42
C LEU A 332 17.73 -4.68 3.26
N TYR A 333 17.92 -3.57 2.56
CA TYR A 333 16.89 -2.55 2.30
C TYR A 333 16.56 -2.49 0.81
N ILE A 334 15.28 -2.63 0.44
CA ILE A 334 14.85 -2.63 -0.97
C ILE A 334 13.70 -1.66 -1.18
N HIS A 335 13.80 -0.88 -2.25
CA HIS A 335 12.83 0.13 -2.66
C HIS A 335 11.96 -0.39 -3.81
N ASN A 336 10.74 0.13 -3.94
CA ASN A 336 9.83 -0.15 -5.07
C ASN A 336 9.72 -1.65 -5.42
N VAL A 337 9.53 -2.49 -4.41
CA VAL A 337 9.51 -3.96 -4.58
C VAL A 337 8.29 -4.41 -5.38
N ASN A 338 7.16 -3.70 -5.27
CA ASN A 338 5.92 -4.00 -5.98
C ASN A 338 5.47 -5.47 -5.89
N TYR A 339 5.72 -6.12 -4.74
CA TYR A 339 5.41 -7.53 -4.48
C TYR A 339 6.03 -8.52 -5.49
N ASP A 340 7.12 -8.12 -6.15
CA ASP A 340 7.84 -8.97 -7.10
C ASP A 340 8.49 -10.15 -6.36
N GLN A 341 8.07 -11.36 -6.73
CA GLN A 341 8.51 -12.60 -6.09
C GLN A 341 9.99 -12.88 -6.33
N ASP A 342 10.51 -12.53 -7.51
CA ASP A 342 11.91 -12.76 -7.87
C ASP A 342 12.80 -11.79 -7.09
N ILE A 343 12.40 -10.51 -6.95
CA ILE A 343 13.12 -9.54 -6.11
C ILE A 343 13.16 -10.01 -4.66
N ILE A 344 12.02 -10.45 -4.10
CA ILE A 344 11.95 -10.94 -2.72
C ILE A 344 12.80 -12.18 -2.53
N LYS A 345 12.79 -13.11 -3.49
CA LYS A 345 13.64 -14.30 -3.45
C LYS A 345 15.12 -13.94 -3.48
N ILE A 346 15.53 -13.10 -4.42
CA ILE A 346 16.91 -12.61 -4.54
C ILE A 346 17.35 -11.92 -3.25
N ALA A 347 16.46 -11.15 -2.62
CA ALA A 347 16.74 -10.48 -1.36
C ALA A 347 17.12 -11.47 -0.24
N ILE A 348 16.34 -12.55 -0.10
CA ILE A 348 16.60 -13.60 0.87
C ILE A 348 17.89 -14.35 0.53
N ASP A 349 18.14 -14.64 -0.75
CA ASP A 349 19.37 -15.30 -1.21
C ASP A 349 20.61 -14.45 -0.94
N ILE A 350 20.51 -13.11 -1.12
CA ILE A 350 21.58 -12.16 -0.77
C ILE A 350 21.87 -12.24 0.73
N ILE A 351 20.85 -12.16 1.59
CA ILE A 351 21.01 -12.24 3.05
C ILE A 351 21.74 -13.53 3.44
N ASP A 352 21.30 -14.66 2.91
CA ASP A 352 21.89 -15.97 3.20
C ASP A 352 23.33 -16.08 2.73
N SER A 353 23.62 -15.62 1.51
CA SER A 353 24.97 -15.67 0.95
C SER A 353 25.94 -14.84 1.78
N PHE A 354 25.55 -13.63 2.16
CA PHE A 354 26.37 -12.76 3.00
C PHE A 354 26.52 -13.33 4.42
N LYS A 355 25.44 -13.87 4.99
CA LYS A 355 25.48 -14.45 6.33
C LYS A 355 26.42 -15.66 6.39
N SER A 356 26.32 -16.57 5.41
CA SER A 356 27.22 -17.72 5.29
C SER A 356 28.69 -17.28 5.22
N LYS A 357 29.00 -16.24 4.41
CA LYS A 357 30.37 -15.73 4.29
C LYS A 357 30.86 -15.04 5.56
N LEU A 358 29.98 -14.33 6.27
CA LEU A 358 30.32 -13.69 7.54
C LEU A 358 30.62 -14.73 8.63
N ASP A 359 29.89 -15.84 8.63
CA ASP A 359 30.09 -16.97 9.54
C ASP A 359 31.37 -17.78 9.18
N GLU A 360 31.72 -17.88 7.90
CA GLU A 360 33.01 -18.45 7.44
C GLU A 360 34.21 -17.59 7.89
N ILE A 361 34.15 -16.27 7.75
CA ILE A 361 35.24 -15.37 8.16
C ILE A 361 35.49 -15.45 9.67
N THR A 362 34.47 -15.79 10.46
CA THR A 362 34.57 -15.86 11.93
C THR A 362 34.92 -17.26 12.45
N THR A 363 34.98 -18.28 11.60
CA THR A 363 35.48 -19.63 11.94
C THR A 363 36.97 -19.81 11.67
N THR A 364 37.59 -18.92 10.88
CA THR A 364 39.03 -18.65 11.00
C THR A 364 39.28 -18.05 12.38
N ASP A 365 40.18 -18.65 13.17
CA ASP A 365 40.54 -18.27 14.56
C ASP A 365 41.11 -16.85 14.72
N ASP A 366 40.34 -15.83 14.35
CA ASP A 366 40.58 -14.46 14.79
C ASP A 366 39.98 -14.33 16.19
N TYR A 367 40.84 -14.48 17.19
CA TYR A 367 40.54 -14.09 18.57
C TYR A 367 40.14 -12.61 18.59
N SER A 368 38.85 -12.32 18.44
CA SER A 368 38.33 -10.96 18.50
C SER A 368 38.45 -10.49 19.96
N ILE A 369 39.41 -9.61 20.22
CA ILE A 369 39.54 -8.93 21.51
C ILE A 369 38.29 -8.06 21.68
N SER A 370 37.51 -8.31 22.73
CA SER A 370 36.32 -7.49 23.03
C SER A 370 36.73 -6.04 23.26
N LYS A 371 35.84 -5.08 23.02
CA LYS A 371 36.14 -3.66 23.25
C LYS A 371 36.56 -3.41 24.71
N ASP A 372 35.88 -4.05 25.66
CA ASP A 372 36.20 -3.94 27.08
C ASP A 372 37.60 -4.51 27.37
N THR A 373 37.93 -5.66 26.79
CA THR A 373 39.29 -6.24 26.89
C THR A 373 40.35 -5.37 26.22
N LEU A 374 40.02 -4.70 25.11
CA LEU A 374 40.93 -3.80 24.42
C LEU A 374 41.19 -2.52 25.23
N ASP A 375 40.15 -2.00 25.88
CA ASP A 375 40.25 -0.87 26.80
C ASP A 375 41.08 -1.24 28.04
N ASP A 376 40.91 -2.46 28.58
CA ASP A 376 41.73 -3.00 29.66
C ASP A 376 43.20 -3.15 29.24
N ILE A 377 43.47 -3.74 28.06
CA ILE A 377 44.82 -3.88 27.49
C ILE A 377 45.47 -2.51 27.30
N ASN A 378 44.73 -1.53 26.79
CA ASN A 378 45.25 -0.19 26.58
C ASN A 378 45.56 0.49 27.93
N ASN A 379 44.70 0.36 28.94
CA ASN A 379 44.97 0.87 30.28
C ASN A 379 46.22 0.25 30.89
N GLU A 380 46.37 -1.09 30.81
CA GLU A 380 47.55 -1.80 31.30
C GLU A 380 48.83 -1.33 30.58
N TYR A 381 48.76 -1.17 29.26
CA TYR A 381 49.88 -0.69 28.46
C TYR A 381 50.30 0.74 28.84
N GLN A 382 49.35 1.65 29.04
CA GLN A 382 49.65 3.02 29.49
C GLN A 382 50.30 3.02 30.88
N MET A 383 49.77 2.22 31.82
CA MET A 383 50.37 2.07 33.14
C MET A 383 51.79 1.51 33.07
N PHE A 384 52.04 0.53 32.20
CA PHE A 384 53.37 -0.02 31.97
C PHE A 384 54.34 1.04 31.44
N VAL A 385 53.93 1.83 30.44
CA VAL A 385 54.76 2.90 29.87
C VAL A 385 55.08 3.96 30.92
N GLU A 386 54.09 4.36 31.72
CA GLU A 386 54.27 5.32 32.80
C GLU A 386 55.26 4.81 33.85
N GLN A 387 55.09 3.58 34.34
CA GLN A 387 56.00 2.95 35.31
C GLN A 387 57.42 2.84 34.76
N LYS A 388 57.57 2.43 33.49
CA LYS A 388 58.88 2.36 32.82
C LYS A 388 59.57 3.73 32.79
N LEU A 389 58.84 4.81 32.50
CA LEU A 389 59.38 6.16 32.48
C LEU A 389 59.78 6.65 33.88
N ILE A 390 58.98 6.34 34.91
CA ILE A 390 59.29 6.66 36.31
C ILE A 390 60.57 5.96 36.74
N GLN A 391 60.71 4.67 36.46
CA GLN A 391 61.94 3.93 36.77
C GLN A 391 63.17 4.49 36.05
N LEU A 392 63.03 4.82 34.76
CA LEU A 392 64.12 5.43 34.00
C LEU A 392 64.55 6.79 34.59
N LYS A 393 63.57 7.59 35.05
CA LYS A 393 63.83 8.87 35.71
C LYS A 393 64.56 8.67 37.04
N MET A 394 64.12 7.72 37.87
CA MET A 394 64.79 7.39 39.14
C MET A 394 66.25 6.97 38.93
N ILE A 395 66.53 6.14 37.92
CA ILE A 395 67.91 5.73 37.60
C ILE A 395 68.77 6.93 37.23
N LYS A 396 68.26 7.85 36.39
CA LYS A 396 68.99 9.07 36.01
C LYS A 396 69.27 9.98 37.20
N GLU A 397 68.27 10.20 38.05
CA GLU A 397 68.41 11.01 39.26
C GLU A 397 69.39 10.39 40.26
N PHE A 398 69.32 9.07 40.45
CA PHE A 398 70.26 8.34 41.31
C PHE A 398 71.69 8.44 40.79
N SER A 399 71.89 8.19 39.49
CA SER A 399 73.21 8.32 38.85
C SER A 399 73.76 9.74 39.02
N GLN A 400 72.93 10.76 38.83
CA GLN A 400 73.33 12.16 38.98
C GLN A 400 73.73 12.49 40.44
N LYS A 401 72.98 12.00 41.42
CA LYS A 401 73.31 12.17 42.84
C LYS A 401 74.63 11.51 43.21
N ILE A 402 74.88 10.29 42.73
CA ILE A 402 76.14 9.59 42.96
C ILE A 402 77.31 10.31 42.31
N THR A 403 77.19 10.72 41.05
CA THR A 403 78.23 11.49 40.37
C THR A 403 78.60 12.75 41.15
N LYS A 404 77.59 13.51 41.61
CA LYS A 404 77.83 14.71 42.43
C LYS A 404 78.53 14.37 43.75
N SER A 405 78.09 13.32 44.44
CA SER A 405 78.73 12.86 45.68
C SER A 405 80.19 12.46 45.48
N ILE A 406 80.55 11.89 44.32
CA ILE A 406 81.94 11.55 43.97
C ILE A 406 82.74 12.82 43.66
N GLU A 407 82.15 13.78 42.93
CA GLU A 407 82.79 15.06 42.64
C GLU A 407 83.07 15.89 43.91
N ASP A 408 82.25 15.72 44.95
CA ASP A 408 82.42 16.34 46.27
C ASP A 408 83.53 15.68 47.11
N LEU A 409 83.99 14.46 46.77
CA LEU A 409 85.13 13.80 47.42
C LEU A 409 86.46 14.42 46.96
N GLN A 410 86.72 15.63 47.43
CA GLN A 410 87.98 16.34 47.18
C GLN A 410 88.80 16.43 48.46
N LEU A 411 90.13 16.35 48.31
CA LEU A 411 91.09 16.54 49.41
C LEU A 411 91.88 17.84 49.18
N PRO A 412 91.22 19.03 49.23
CA PRO A 412 91.79 20.28 48.75
C PRO A 412 93.04 20.73 49.50
N ILE A 413 93.12 20.43 50.80
CA ILE A 413 94.28 20.78 51.64
C ILE A 413 95.47 19.88 51.28
N LEU A 414 95.22 18.59 51.06
CA LEU A 414 96.24 17.63 50.63
C LEU A 414 96.75 17.96 49.23
N ASP A 415 95.85 18.27 48.30
CA ASP A 415 96.18 18.71 46.94
C ASP A 415 97.06 19.97 46.95
N LYS A 416 96.74 20.96 47.81
CA LYS A 416 97.54 22.18 47.97
C LYS A 416 98.94 21.90 48.54
N LEU A 417 99.04 21.00 49.52
CA LEU A 417 100.30 20.62 50.15
C LEU A 417 101.22 19.84 49.18
N LEU A 418 100.65 18.88 48.44
CA LEU A 418 101.39 18.06 47.50
C LEU A 418 101.82 18.84 46.25
N SER A 419 100.95 19.72 45.74
CA SER A 419 101.28 20.61 44.60
C SER A 419 102.45 21.57 44.85
N SER A 420 102.81 21.81 46.12
CA SER A 420 103.97 22.63 46.52
C SER A 420 105.29 21.85 46.60
N LYS A 421 105.25 20.52 46.67
CA LYS A 421 106.42 19.66 46.97
C LYS A 421 106.76 18.69 45.84
N TYR A 422 105.76 18.27 45.07
CA TYR A 422 105.88 17.33 43.96
C TYR A 422 105.08 17.88 42.76
N GLY A 423 105.65 17.85 41.56
CA GLY A 423 104.96 18.31 40.35
C GLY A 423 103.61 17.61 40.16
N PHE A 424 102.57 18.39 39.83
CA PHE A 424 101.16 17.98 39.78
C PHE A 424 100.88 16.58 39.18
N LEU A 425 100.04 15.80 39.86
CA LEU A 425 99.55 14.49 39.40
C LEU A 425 98.22 14.55 38.62
N SER A 426 97.58 15.72 38.52
CA SER A 426 96.41 15.88 37.65
C SER A 426 96.84 16.45 36.29
N SER A 427 96.55 15.69 35.23
CA SER A 427 96.80 16.07 33.84
C SER A 427 95.93 17.26 33.45
N LYS A 428 96.34 18.47 33.84
CA LYS A 428 95.80 19.71 33.31
C LYS A 428 96.06 19.71 31.80
N CYS A 429 95.00 19.84 31.02
CA CYS A 429 95.07 19.85 29.57
C CYS A 429 95.62 21.23 29.14
N PHE A 430 96.95 21.35 29.04
CA PHE A 430 97.59 22.61 28.63
C PHE A 430 97.86 22.64 27.12
N CYS A 431 97.78 23.83 26.54
CA CYS A 431 98.12 24.06 25.14
C CYS A 431 99.62 24.31 25.01
N GLU A 432 100.34 23.35 24.43
CA GLU A 432 101.79 23.44 24.21
C GLU A 432 102.23 24.68 23.39
N LYS A 433 101.32 25.27 22.61
CA LYS A 433 101.64 26.43 21.76
C LYS A 433 101.51 27.79 22.44
N CYS A 434 100.70 27.95 23.49
CA CYS A 434 100.53 29.25 24.16
C CYS A 434 100.37 29.18 25.68
N GLY A 435 100.49 28.01 26.29
CA GLY A 435 100.41 27.82 27.74
C GLY A 435 99.01 27.92 28.34
N TYR A 436 97.95 28.02 27.52
CA TYR A 436 96.57 28.04 28.03
C TYR A 436 96.21 26.73 28.74
N VAL A 437 95.70 26.82 29.98
CA VAL A 437 95.29 25.67 30.80
C VAL A 437 93.78 25.47 30.70
N ALA A 438 93.35 24.39 30.06
CA ALA A 438 91.94 24.07 29.89
C ALA A 438 91.43 23.18 31.03
N LYS A 439 90.17 23.40 31.44
CA LYS A 439 89.48 22.60 32.45
C LYS A 439 89.22 21.15 32.06
N ASN A 440 89.23 20.84 30.75
CA ASN A 440 89.09 19.50 30.20
C ASN A 440 89.62 19.44 28.74
N GLN A 441 89.80 18.23 28.20
CA GLN A 441 90.36 17.99 26.86
C GLN A 441 89.53 18.59 25.72
N HIS A 442 88.21 18.72 25.91
CA HIS A 442 87.32 19.37 24.95
C HIS A 442 87.56 20.89 24.89
N ALA A 443 87.72 21.56 26.04
CA ALA A 443 88.07 22.97 26.10
C ALA A 443 89.46 23.24 25.49
N LEU A 444 90.42 22.32 25.67
CA LEU A 444 91.73 22.40 25.01
C LEU A 444 91.61 22.27 23.49
N SER A 445 90.73 21.38 23.00
CA SER A 445 90.51 21.16 21.57
C SER A 445 89.85 22.36 20.89
N CYS A 446 88.89 23.02 21.54
CA CYS A 446 88.30 24.27 21.05
C CYS A 446 89.33 25.41 21.02
N HIS A 447 90.17 25.52 22.06
CA HIS A 447 91.24 26.51 22.12
C HIS A 447 92.30 26.30 21.02
N LYS A 448 92.73 25.05 20.78
CA LYS A 448 93.64 24.69 19.68
C LYS A 448 93.06 25.02 18.30
N ARG A 449 91.74 24.92 18.12
CA ARG A 449 91.04 25.24 16.86
C ARG A 449 90.76 26.73 16.64
N GLY A 450 90.49 27.50 17.70
CA GLY A 450 90.03 28.88 17.59
C GLY A 450 91.11 29.95 17.79
N SER A 451 92.01 29.76 18.75
CA SER A 451 92.83 30.85 19.30
C SER A 451 94.33 30.70 19.06
N CYS A 452 94.83 29.48 18.82
CA CYS A 452 96.26 29.16 18.83
C CYS A 452 96.87 28.85 17.44
N GLY A 453 96.12 29.13 16.36
CA GLY A 453 96.59 28.93 14.99
C GLY A 453 95.84 29.81 13.99
N LYS A 454 96.43 30.96 13.64
CA LYS A 454 96.11 31.69 12.40
C LYS A 454 97.44 32.08 11.73
N GLN A 455 97.85 31.33 10.70
CA GLN A 455 98.58 31.91 9.58
C GLN A 455 97.57 32.17 8.46
N VAL A 456 97.76 33.29 7.80
CA VAL A 456 96.86 33.93 6.83
C VAL A 456 97.18 33.38 5.43
N GLU A 457 96.19 32.84 4.71
CA GLU A 457 95.72 33.36 3.41
C GLU A 457 94.57 32.52 2.80
N THR A 458 93.47 33.23 2.56
CA THR A 458 92.45 33.15 1.47
C THR A 458 91.90 31.80 0.96
N ILE A 459 90.58 31.59 1.14
CA ILE A 459 89.53 31.62 0.08
C ILE A 459 88.12 31.54 0.74
N SER A 460 87.24 32.45 0.30
CA SER A 460 85.78 32.53 0.16
C SER A 460 84.78 31.70 1.01
N PRO A 461 83.58 32.25 1.28
CA PRO A 461 82.79 31.89 2.46
C PRO A 461 81.80 30.76 2.20
N ILE A 462 81.72 29.81 3.13
CA ILE A 462 80.45 29.11 3.42
C ILE A 462 80.13 29.32 4.89
N ASN A 463 79.01 30.02 5.07
CA ASN A 463 78.45 30.52 6.29
C ASN A 463 77.46 29.47 6.83
N ILE A 464 77.80 28.75 7.91
CA ILE A 464 76.80 28.10 8.77
C ILE A 464 77.30 28.16 10.23
N GLN A 465 76.77 29.12 10.99
CA GLN A 465 76.39 28.94 12.40
C GLN A 465 74.86 28.75 12.42
N LEU A 466 74.31 27.65 12.91
CA LEU A 466 74.30 27.08 14.27
C LEU A 466 73.40 27.82 15.26
N GLN A 467 72.24 27.17 15.52
CA GLN A 467 71.64 26.93 16.85
C GLN A 467 71.19 28.21 17.62
N PRO A 468 70.55 28.16 18.83
CA PRO A 468 70.22 27.01 19.69
C PRO A 468 68.82 27.06 20.39
N SER A 469 68.35 25.89 20.81
CA SER A 469 67.85 25.51 22.16
C SER A 469 66.77 26.28 22.95
N VAL A 470 66.01 25.47 23.74
CA VAL A 470 65.50 25.71 25.13
C VAL A 470 64.15 26.47 25.20
N GLN A 471 63.08 26.08 25.95
CA GLN A 471 62.80 25.09 27.01
C GLN A 471 61.26 25.05 27.32
N PRO A 472 60.76 24.33 28.36
CA PRO A 472 59.35 23.87 28.50
C PRO A 472 58.44 24.68 29.47
N SER A 473 57.19 24.19 29.65
CA SER A 473 56.18 24.37 30.75
C SER A 473 55.33 25.66 30.78
N ALA A 474 54.04 25.73 31.18
CA ALA A 474 52.92 24.80 31.49
C ALA A 474 51.57 25.59 31.62
N GLN A 475 50.43 24.91 31.31
CA GLN A 475 48.99 25.08 31.71
C GLN A 475 48.30 26.47 31.69
N GLN A 476 47.28 26.77 30.85
CA GLN A 476 45.81 26.46 30.80
C GLN A 476 45.04 27.83 30.76
N PRO A 477 43.75 28.01 30.35
CA PRO A 477 42.73 27.13 29.74
C PRO A 477 41.90 27.80 28.57
N VAL A 478 40.84 27.10 28.10
CA VAL A 478 39.59 27.63 27.46
C VAL A 478 39.55 27.95 25.92
N VAL A 479 38.83 27.04 25.20
CA VAL A 479 37.70 27.23 24.24
C VAL A 479 37.90 27.79 22.81
N GLN A 480 37.34 27.00 21.86
CA GLN A 480 36.70 27.28 20.55
C GLN A 480 37.48 27.35 19.22
N ALA A 481 36.97 26.48 18.33
CA ALA A 481 36.69 26.65 16.89
C ALA A 481 37.85 26.78 15.88
N VAL A 482 38.00 25.76 15.03
CA VAL A 482 38.77 25.75 13.77
C VAL A 482 38.07 24.72 12.86
N VAL A 483 37.28 25.03 11.82
CA VAL A 483 37.55 25.70 10.53
C VAL A 483 38.73 25.10 9.76
N GLN A 484 38.41 24.35 8.69
CA GLN A 484 39.34 23.80 7.70
C GLN A 484 40.28 24.87 7.10
N PRO A 485 41.44 24.45 6.57
CA PRO A 485 41.60 24.65 5.12
C PRO A 485 42.38 23.54 4.36
N SER A 486 41.80 23.22 3.20
CA SER A 486 42.37 23.01 1.85
C SER A 486 43.88 22.91 1.61
N ILE A 487 44.25 21.90 0.80
CA ILE A 487 45.43 21.88 -0.08
C ILE A 487 44.97 21.70 -1.53
N GLN A 488 45.48 22.53 -2.43
CA GLN A 488 45.26 22.53 -3.88
C GLN A 488 46.21 21.56 -4.61
N GLN A 489 45.73 20.99 -5.72
CA GLN A 489 46.53 20.43 -6.83
C GLN A 489 45.93 20.84 -8.19
N PRO A 490 46.70 20.81 -9.29
CA PRO A 490 46.58 21.75 -10.40
C PRO A 490 45.62 21.33 -11.53
N VAL A 491 45.20 22.36 -12.27
CA VAL A 491 44.15 22.36 -13.31
C VAL A 491 44.77 22.19 -14.72
N GLN A 492 44.16 21.35 -15.56
CA GLN A 492 44.21 21.47 -17.02
C GLN A 492 42.80 21.75 -17.57
N GLN A 493 42.66 22.87 -18.27
CA GLN A 493 41.42 23.35 -18.88
C GLN A 493 41.25 22.83 -20.31
N LYS A 494 40.06 22.33 -20.66
CA LYS A 494 39.55 22.28 -22.03
C LYS A 494 38.30 23.14 -22.13
N GLN A 495 38.39 24.20 -22.95
CA GLN A 495 37.30 25.08 -23.33
C GLN A 495 36.38 24.38 -24.35
N VAL A 496 35.07 24.40 -24.12
CA VAL A 496 34.06 24.15 -25.15
C VAL A 496 33.30 25.46 -25.36
N LYS A 497 33.41 26.01 -26.58
CA LYS A 497 32.70 27.19 -27.05
C LYS A 497 31.32 26.78 -27.57
N THR A 498 30.30 27.46 -27.06
CA THR A 498 28.94 27.53 -27.58
C THR A 498 28.92 28.33 -28.89
N PHE A 499 28.21 27.85 -29.90
CA PHE A 499 27.76 28.65 -31.04
C PHE A 499 26.31 28.31 -31.40
N THR A 500 25.50 29.36 -31.52
CA THR A 500 24.12 29.33 -32.00
C THR A 500 24.07 30.14 -33.31
N LYS A 501 23.49 29.58 -34.39
CA LYS A 501 22.64 30.20 -35.44
C LYS A 501 22.62 29.34 -36.72
N ILE A 502 21.48 28.77 -37.12
CA ILE A 502 20.44 29.25 -38.07
C ILE A 502 20.60 28.66 -39.49
N VAL A 503 19.55 27.90 -39.89
CA VAL A 503 18.91 27.70 -41.22
C VAL A 503 19.76 27.18 -42.40
N VAL A 504 19.32 26.06 -43.01
CA VAL A 504 18.96 25.93 -44.44
C VAL A 504 18.28 24.56 -44.69
N SER A 505 17.13 24.60 -45.37
CA SER A 505 16.37 23.47 -45.94
C SER A 505 17.17 22.74 -47.04
N PRO A 506 16.82 21.49 -47.39
CA PRO A 506 16.26 21.35 -48.74
C PRO A 506 15.13 20.33 -48.85
N SER A 507 14.31 20.59 -49.84
CA SER A 507 13.27 19.77 -50.40
C SER A 507 13.81 18.73 -51.40
N LEU A 508 12.97 17.71 -51.65
CA LEU A 508 12.76 16.91 -52.87
C LEU A 508 13.41 15.52 -53.04
N ASN A 509 12.49 14.60 -53.38
CA ASN A 509 12.59 13.34 -54.14
C ASN A 509 13.26 12.16 -53.40
N LYS A 510 12.62 11.01 -53.19
CA LYS A 510 11.67 10.21 -54.00
C LYS A 510 10.74 9.41 -53.09
#